data_AF-A0A9P6CCH6-F1
#
_entry.id   AF-A0A9P6CCH6-F1
#
_cell.length_a   1.000
_cell.length_b   1.000
_cell.length_c   1.000
_cell.angle_alpha   90.00
_cell.angle_beta   90.00
_cell.angle_gamma   90.00
#
_symmetry.space_group_name_H-M   'P 1'
#
loop_
_entity.id
_entity.type
_entity.pdbx_description
1 polymer ?
#
loop_
_entity_poly.entity_id
_entity_poly.type
_entity_poly.pdbx_seq_one_letter_code
_entity_poly.pdbx_strand_id
1 'polypeptide(L)'
;MSDSNVEIVDDRDPRVKYSDGWAPSGGNHEFGGTTHGTFLAGSKATFTFNGSSVEVYGTMGIDHKDPPVSTYSLDGSSLQTFNPPLPNAIQYQQLFFKSPTLDDKQHVLVVTSTISETAFWLDYFRIASNSISSPLSDPVSSVTPTTLSTSSPSVSGMPPTTPTNTPKLSINRTLIAAIAGGVAGGVLLVLLVFFFVFCYRRKRRFQKAAFGSSTHPDGSCEHRVLNSACH
;
A
#
# COMPACT_ATOMS: atom_id res chain seq x y z
N MET A 1 27.36 -19.41 -9.23
CA MET A 1 26.29 -18.89 -8.35
C MET A 1 25.70 -17.71 -9.08
N SER A 2 24.43 -17.77 -9.47
CA SER A 2 23.74 -16.63 -10.09
C SER A 2 23.51 -15.59 -9.01
N ASP A 3 24.08 -14.39 -9.18
CA ASP A 3 23.73 -13.27 -8.32
C ASP A 3 22.26 -12.90 -8.58
N SER A 4 21.48 -12.78 -7.50
CA SER A 4 20.11 -12.29 -7.60
C SER A 4 20.12 -10.78 -7.43
N ASN A 5 19.47 -10.07 -8.35
CA ASN A 5 19.24 -8.63 -8.18
C ASN A 5 18.01 -8.46 -7.29
N VAL A 6 18.10 -7.60 -6.27
CA VAL A 6 17.00 -7.35 -5.32
C VAL A 6 16.47 -5.94 -5.50
N GLU A 7 15.19 -5.83 -5.83
CA GLU A 7 14.42 -4.59 -5.85
C GLU A 7 13.59 -4.47 -4.56
N ILE A 8 13.51 -3.26 -3.99
CA ILE A 8 12.58 -2.94 -2.91
C ILE A 8 11.50 -2.02 -3.47
N VAL A 9 10.24 -2.41 -3.28
CA VAL A 9 9.06 -1.71 -3.82
C VAL A 9 8.21 -1.20 -2.68
N ASP A 10 8.09 0.11 -2.59
CA ASP A 10 7.33 0.83 -1.57
C ASP A 10 5.82 0.51 -1.65
N ASP A 11 5.09 0.57 -0.53
CA ASP A 11 3.63 0.41 -0.50
C ASP A 11 2.90 1.43 -1.41
N ARG A 12 3.51 2.59 -1.69
CA ARG A 12 2.92 3.60 -2.56
C ARG A 12 3.27 3.44 -4.04
N ASP A 13 4.01 2.38 -4.40
CA ASP A 13 4.33 2.11 -5.79
C ASP A 13 3.04 1.88 -6.61
N PRO A 14 2.91 2.47 -7.81
CA PRO A 14 1.70 2.35 -8.62
C PRO A 14 1.39 0.91 -9.06
N ARG A 15 2.32 -0.04 -8.94
CA ARG A 15 2.09 -1.48 -9.13
C ARG A 15 1.20 -2.09 -8.04
N VAL A 16 1.06 -1.43 -6.89
CA VAL A 16 0.19 -1.87 -5.79
C VAL A 16 -1.19 -1.25 -5.97
N LYS A 17 -2.22 -2.09 -6.02
CA LYS A 17 -3.63 -1.69 -6.13
C LYS A 17 -4.38 -2.07 -4.88
N TYR A 18 -4.92 -1.06 -4.21
CA TYR A 18 -5.72 -1.24 -2.99
C TYR A 18 -7.20 -1.27 -3.33
N SER A 19 -7.92 -2.18 -2.67
CA SER A 19 -9.38 -2.15 -2.61
C SER A 19 -9.88 -1.14 -1.57
N ASP A 20 -11.19 -1.06 -1.35
CA ASP A 20 -11.74 -0.19 -0.31
C ASP A 20 -11.26 -0.59 1.10
N GLY A 21 -11.13 0.41 1.98
CA GLY A 21 -10.78 0.23 3.40
C GLY A 21 -9.32 0.51 3.76
N TRP A 22 -8.45 0.73 2.77
CA TRP A 22 -7.07 1.11 3.02
C TRP A 22 -6.91 2.62 3.18
N ALA A 23 -6.02 3.04 4.06
CA ALA A 23 -5.64 4.42 4.27
C ALA A 23 -4.11 4.57 4.34
N PRO A 24 -3.55 5.64 3.73
CA PRO A 24 -2.13 5.92 3.86
C PRO A 24 -1.79 6.36 5.28
N SER A 25 -0.62 5.96 5.74
CA SER A 25 0.02 6.33 7.00
C SER A 25 1.54 6.33 6.80
N GLY A 26 2.31 6.30 7.88
CA GLY A 26 3.75 6.14 7.84
C GLY A 26 4.46 6.87 8.96
N GLY A 27 5.75 6.59 9.09
CA GLY A 27 6.64 7.18 10.07
C GLY A 27 8.09 6.92 9.70
N ASN A 28 9.01 7.51 10.45
CA ASN A 28 10.45 7.46 10.18
C ASN A 28 11.09 6.07 10.29
N HIS A 29 10.37 5.05 10.76
CA HIS A 29 10.84 3.66 10.87
C HIS A 29 10.35 2.77 9.72
N GLU A 30 9.41 3.27 8.92
CA GLU A 30 8.86 2.57 7.76
C GLU A 30 9.77 2.81 6.55
N PHE A 31 9.77 1.88 5.60
CA PHE A 31 10.44 2.09 4.33
C PHE A 31 9.78 3.27 3.60
N GLY A 32 10.59 4.13 2.97
CA GLY A 32 10.08 5.35 2.33
C GLY A 32 9.42 6.38 3.29
N GLY A 33 9.28 6.07 4.58
CA GLY A 33 8.46 6.82 5.52
C GLY A 33 6.96 6.58 5.37
N THR A 34 6.54 5.47 4.77
CA THR A 34 5.18 5.25 4.27
C THR A 34 4.62 3.90 4.67
N THR A 35 3.31 3.84 4.88
CA THR A 35 2.57 2.58 4.96
C THR A 35 1.16 2.76 4.40
N HIS A 36 0.52 1.66 4.05
CA HIS A 36 -0.93 1.58 3.86
C HIS A 36 -1.52 0.63 4.90
N GLY A 37 -2.54 1.08 5.61
CA GLY A 37 -3.19 0.30 6.65
C GLY A 37 -4.67 0.10 6.43
N THR A 38 -5.20 -1.01 6.93
CA THR A 38 -6.63 -1.29 6.98
C THR A 38 -7.02 -1.90 8.33
N PHE A 39 -8.22 -1.57 8.80
CA PHE A 39 -8.88 -2.17 9.95
C PHE A 39 -10.08 -3.05 9.55
N LEU A 40 -10.27 -3.26 8.24
CA LEU A 40 -11.41 -3.98 7.68
C LEU A 40 -10.96 -5.36 7.20
N ALA A 41 -11.55 -6.41 7.79
CA ALA A 41 -11.39 -7.76 7.30
C ALA A 41 -11.86 -7.86 5.84
N GLY A 42 -11.08 -8.57 5.02
CA GLY A 42 -11.35 -8.76 3.60
C GLY A 42 -10.76 -7.69 2.69
N SER A 43 -10.25 -6.56 3.21
CA SER A 43 -9.51 -5.59 2.41
C SER A 43 -8.28 -6.23 1.77
N LYS A 44 -8.10 -5.97 0.48
CA LYS A 44 -7.05 -6.54 -0.38
C LYS A 44 -6.09 -5.48 -0.92
N ALA A 45 -4.81 -5.84 -1.00
CA ALA A 45 -3.82 -5.19 -1.83
C ALA A 45 -3.34 -6.19 -2.89
N THR A 46 -3.41 -5.80 -4.16
CA THR A 46 -2.94 -6.60 -5.30
C THR A 46 -1.66 -5.99 -5.84
N PHE A 47 -0.61 -6.80 -5.93
CA PHE A 47 0.70 -6.38 -6.39
C PHE A 47 1.14 -7.20 -7.61
N THR A 48 1.44 -6.51 -8.70
CA THR A 48 1.99 -7.12 -9.91
C THR A 48 3.48 -6.84 -10.01
N PHE A 49 4.29 -7.90 -10.13
CA PHE A 49 5.75 -7.79 -10.16
C PHE A 49 6.36 -8.74 -11.19
N ASN A 50 7.60 -8.45 -11.60
CA ASN A 50 8.41 -9.37 -12.40
C ASN A 50 9.60 -9.83 -11.55
N GLY A 51 9.76 -11.13 -11.35
CA GLY A 51 10.86 -11.66 -10.54
C GLY A 51 10.72 -13.15 -10.24
N SER A 52 11.76 -13.72 -9.65
CA SER A 52 11.83 -15.11 -9.20
C SER A 52 11.50 -15.32 -7.72
N SER A 53 11.23 -14.25 -6.97
CA SER A 53 10.64 -14.34 -5.61
C SER A 53 10.04 -13.01 -5.16
N VAL A 54 9.15 -13.07 -4.17
CA VAL A 54 8.61 -11.89 -3.49
C VAL A 54 8.53 -12.10 -1.98
N GLU A 55 8.92 -11.08 -1.22
CA GLU A 55 8.73 -10.97 0.23
C GLU A 55 7.82 -9.77 0.52
N VAL A 56 6.96 -9.89 1.53
CA VAL A 56 6.07 -8.82 2.00
C VAL A 56 6.46 -8.43 3.40
N TYR A 57 6.64 -7.13 3.60
CA TYR A 57 7.01 -6.53 4.88
C TYR A 57 5.93 -5.58 5.38
N GLY A 58 5.77 -5.53 6.69
CA GLY A 58 4.80 -4.66 7.33
C GLY A 58 5.12 -4.35 8.78
N THR A 59 4.23 -3.58 9.38
CA THR A 59 4.38 -3.09 10.76
C THR A 59 3.29 -3.67 11.65
N MET A 60 3.70 -4.21 12.80
CA MET A 60 2.80 -4.73 13.82
C MET A 60 2.70 -3.75 14.98
N GLY A 61 1.51 -3.17 15.17
CA GLY A 61 1.22 -2.31 16.32
C GLY A 61 0.89 -3.11 17.58
N ILE A 62 0.75 -2.40 18.71
CA ILE A 62 0.46 -2.98 20.04
C ILE A 62 -0.94 -2.67 20.55
N ASP A 63 -1.73 -1.89 19.82
CA ASP A 63 -2.94 -1.25 20.35
C ASP A 63 -4.19 -2.15 20.32
N HIS A 64 -4.03 -3.45 20.08
CA HIS A 64 -5.13 -4.35 19.74
C HIS A 64 -5.06 -5.70 20.47
N LYS A 65 -6.22 -6.35 20.59
CA LYS A 65 -6.37 -7.64 21.28
C LYS A 65 -5.89 -8.82 20.46
N ASP A 66 -5.94 -8.68 19.13
CA ASP A 66 -5.62 -9.74 18.17
C ASP A 66 -4.43 -9.33 17.30
N PRO A 67 -3.54 -10.28 16.90
CA PRO A 67 -2.41 -10.00 16.03
C PRO A 67 -2.88 -9.74 14.59
N PRO A 68 -2.15 -8.97 13.75
CA PRO A 68 -2.57 -8.67 12.38
C PRO A 68 -2.50 -9.90 11.46
N VAL A 69 -3.54 -10.75 11.50
CA VAL A 69 -3.64 -11.94 10.66
C VAL A 69 -3.92 -11.54 9.21
N SER A 70 -3.17 -12.12 8.28
CA SER A 70 -3.27 -11.85 6.85
C SER A 70 -3.08 -13.11 6.02
N THR A 71 -3.57 -13.09 4.78
CA THR A 71 -3.39 -14.18 3.82
C THR A 71 -2.83 -13.69 2.49
N TYR A 72 -2.13 -14.61 1.82
CA TYR A 72 -1.36 -14.36 0.60
C TYR A 72 -1.73 -15.41 -0.45
N SER A 73 -2.16 -14.97 -1.63
CA SER A 73 -2.34 -15.84 -2.80
C SER A 73 -1.45 -15.34 -3.93
N LEU A 74 -0.60 -16.22 -4.45
CA LEU A 74 0.30 -15.93 -5.55
C LEU A 74 -0.21 -16.63 -6.81
N ASP A 75 -0.47 -15.88 -7.87
CA ASP A 75 -1.00 -16.38 -9.15
C ASP A 75 -2.28 -17.23 -9.04
N GLY A 76 -3.13 -16.92 -8.05
CA GLY A 76 -4.35 -17.68 -7.78
C GLY A 76 -4.13 -19.02 -7.07
N SER A 77 -2.93 -19.29 -6.57
CA SER A 77 -2.64 -20.46 -5.73
C SER A 77 -3.35 -20.40 -4.37
N SER A 78 -3.30 -21.52 -3.64
CA SER A 78 -3.90 -21.65 -2.31
C SER A 78 -3.36 -20.58 -1.34
N LEU A 79 -4.24 -20.09 -0.47
CA LEU A 79 -3.90 -19.08 0.52
C LEU A 79 -2.84 -19.58 1.51
N GLN A 80 -1.80 -18.79 1.72
CA GLN A 80 -0.88 -18.93 2.84
C GLN A 80 -1.26 -17.90 3.91
N THR A 81 -1.28 -18.31 5.18
CA THR A 81 -1.69 -17.47 6.30
C THR A 81 -0.49 -17.04 7.12
N PHE A 82 -0.37 -15.74 7.36
CA PHE A 82 0.47 -15.19 8.40
C PHE A 82 -0.37 -14.96 9.65
N ASN A 83 -0.03 -15.65 10.74
CA ASN A 83 -0.69 -15.54 12.04
C ASN A 83 0.38 -15.41 13.13
N PRO A 84 0.90 -14.21 13.37
CA PRO A 84 1.97 -14.01 14.35
C PRO A 84 1.41 -14.04 15.78
N PRO A 85 2.26 -14.26 16.80
CA PRO A 85 1.87 -13.98 18.17
C PRO A 85 1.58 -12.49 18.38
N LEU A 86 0.81 -12.17 19.41
CA LEU A 86 0.53 -10.78 19.77
C LEU A 86 1.83 -10.07 20.20
N PRO A 87 2.21 -8.95 19.56
CA PRO A 87 3.45 -8.25 19.90
C PRO A 87 3.31 -7.47 21.21
N ASN A 88 4.42 -7.37 21.97
CA ASN A 88 4.51 -6.58 23.20
C ASN A 88 5.15 -5.19 22.99
N ALA A 89 5.67 -4.93 21.79
CA ALA A 89 6.24 -3.67 21.34
C ALA A 89 5.92 -3.50 19.85
N ILE A 90 5.93 -2.26 19.35
CA ILE A 90 5.73 -2.03 17.91
C ILE A 90 6.91 -2.67 17.18
N GLN A 91 6.61 -3.47 16.15
CA GLN A 91 7.61 -4.13 15.33
C GLN A 91 7.49 -3.64 13.89
N TYR A 92 8.53 -2.94 13.41
CA TYR A 92 8.60 -2.41 12.05
C TYR A 92 9.29 -3.40 11.12
N GLN A 93 9.04 -3.30 9.82
CA GLN A 93 9.75 -4.07 8.77
C GLN A 93 9.75 -5.58 9.06
N GLN A 94 8.61 -6.12 9.50
CA GLN A 94 8.44 -7.53 9.80
C GLN A 94 8.08 -8.31 8.54
N LEU A 95 8.76 -9.43 8.32
CA LEU A 95 8.46 -10.33 7.21
C LEU A 95 7.13 -11.05 7.48
N PHE A 96 6.09 -10.68 6.74
CA PHE A 96 4.79 -11.33 6.85
C PHE A 96 4.65 -12.51 5.89
N PHE A 97 5.29 -12.42 4.72
CA PHE A 97 5.21 -13.46 3.70
C PHE A 97 6.49 -13.55 2.90
N LYS A 98 6.84 -14.77 2.50
CA LYS A 98 7.90 -15.06 1.54
C LYS A 98 7.42 -16.14 0.58
N SER A 99 7.50 -15.86 -0.71
CA SER A 99 7.17 -16.85 -1.73
C SER A 99 8.20 -18.00 -1.75
N PRO A 100 7.83 -19.20 -2.25
CA PRO A 100 8.82 -20.12 -2.77
C PRO A 100 9.59 -19.49 -3.95
N THR A 101 10.62 -20.18 -4.45
CA THR A 101 11.27 -19.80 -5.71
C THR A 101 10.28 -19.93 -6.87
N LEU A 102 10.25 -18.92 -7.72
CA LEU A 102 9.37 -18.78 -8.87
C LEU A 102 10.20 -18.73 -10.17
N ASP A 103 9.53 -18.91 -11.31
CA ASP A 103 10.13 -18.56 -12.60
C ASP A 103 10.34 -17.05 -12.67
N ASP A 104 11.41 -16.59 -13.32
CA ASP A 104 11.64 -15.14 -13.48
C ASP A 104 10.73 -14.55 -14.57
N LYS A 105 9.50 -14.24 -14.20
CA LYS A 105 8.44 -13.71 -15.08
C LYS A 105 7.50 -12.78 -14.31
N GLN A 106 6.44 -12.34 -14.96
CA GLN A 106 5.38 -11.58 -14.29
C GLN A 106 4.52 -12.47 -13.39
N HIS A 107 4.25 -11.98 -12.18
CA HIS A 107 3.45 -12.61 -11.15
C HIS A 107 2.43 -11.62 -10.57
N VAL A 108 1.37 -12.16 -9.95
CA VAL A 108 0.36 -11.38 -9.23
C VAL A 108 0.22 -11.93 -7.81
N LEU A 109 0.52 -11.09 -6.82
CA LEU A 109 0.32 -11.37 -5.41
C LEU A 109 -0.93 -10.64 -4.90
N VAL A 110 -1.81 -11.37 -4.21
CA VAL A 110 -2.95 -10.80 -3.49
C VAL A 110 -2.74 -10.96 -1.99
N VAL A 111 -2.59 -9.82 -1.31
CA VAL A 111 -2.53 -9.72 0.15
C VAL A 111 -3.92 -9.40 0.67
N THR A 112 -4.41 -10.12 1.68
CA THR A 112 -5.72 -9.90 2.29
C THR A 112 -5.61 -9.80 3.81
N SER A 113 -6.08 -8.69 4.40
CA SER A 113 -6.29 -8.63 5.86
C SER A 113 -7.46 -9.53 6.25
N THR A 114 -7.33 -10.39 7.26
CA THR A 114 -8.41 -11.32 7.63
C THR A 114 -9.16 -10.92 8.90
N ILE A 115 -8.68 -9.92 9.62
CA ILE A 115 -9.29 -9.50 10.88
C ILE A 115 -9.71 -8.04 10.84
N SER A 116 -10.74 -7.75 11.64
CA SER A 116 -11.20 -6.40 11.90
C SER A 116 -10.65 -5.91 13.24
N GLU A 117 -10.75 -4.61 13.49
CA GLU A 117 -10.34 -3.93 14.74
C GLU A 117 -8.84 -3.87 15.02
N THR A 118 -8.02 -4.78 14.48
CA THR A 118 -6.56 -4.66 14.43
C THR A 118 -6.13 -4.13 13.07
N ALA A 119 -5.25 -3.13 13.07
CA ALA A 119 -4.65 -2.66 11.84
C ALA A 119 -3.68 -3.68 11.25
N PHE A 120 -3.86 -4.00 9.97
CA PHE A 120 -2.81 -4.56 9.13
C PHE A 120 -2.08 -3.41 8.43
N TRP A 121 -0.78 -3.22 8.70
CA TRP A 121 0.04 -2.20 8.03
C TRP A 121 0.99 -2.86 7.03
N LEU A 122 0.82 -2.56 5.75
CA LEU A 122 1.73 -2.93 4.67
C LEU A 122 2.75 -1.81 4.48
N ASP A 123 4.04 -2.16 4.41
CA ASP A 123 5.17 -1.22 4.31
C ASP A 123 5.87 -1.34 2.96
N TYR A 124 6.41 -2.51 2.61
CA TYR A 124 7.06 -2.69 1.30
C TYR A 124 7.13 -4.15 0.87
N PHE A 125 7.58 -4.35 -0.37
CA PHE A 125 7.88 -5.63 -0.97
C PHE A 125 9.37 -5.73 -1.31
N ARG A 126 9.95 -6.93 -1.25
CA ARG A 126 11.26 -7.21 -1.87
C ARG A 126 11.08 -8.23 -2.98
N ILE A 127 11.64 -7.95 -4.14
CA ILE A 127 11.61 -8.84 -5.29
C ILE A 127 13.04 -9.24 -5.62
N ALA A 128 13.28 -10.53 -5.78
CA ALA A 128 14.52 -10.99 -6.41
C ALA A 128 14.26 -11.31 -7.88
N SER A 129 15.22 -11.01 -8.75
CA SER A 129 15.25 -11.43 -10.16
C SER A 129 16.58 -12.10 -10.46
N ASN A 130 16.61 -12.97 -11.46
CA ASN A 130 17.84 -13.65 -11.85
C ASN A 130 18.65 -12.68 -12.72
N SER A 131 19.85 -12.30 -12.27
CA SER A 131 20.73 -11.52 -13.14
C SER A 131 21.25 -12.44 -14.25
N ILE A 132 20.72 -12.28 -15.47
CA ILE A 132 21.44 -12.75 -16.64
C ILE A 132 22.56 -11.74 -16.84
N SER A 133 23.74 -12.04 -16.31
CA SER A 133 24.99 -11.40 -16.73
C SER A 133 25.11 -11.60 -18.25
N SER A 134 24.57 -10.67 -19.03
CA SER A 134 24.84 -10.60 -20.46
C SER A 134 26.30 -10.17 -20.60
N PRO A 135 27.19 -10.98 -21.20
CA PRO A 135 28.52 -10.48 -21.54
C PRO A 135 28.34 -9.30 -22.49
N LEU A 136 28.82 -8.13 -22.05
CA LEU A 136 28.87 -6.89 -22.83
C LEU A 136 29.57 -7.20 -24.16
N SER A 137 28.79 -7.38 -25.22
CA SER A 137 29.31 -7.48 -26.58
C SER A 137 29.17 -6.10 -27.19
N ASP A 138 30.29 -5.40 -27.30
CA ASP A 138 30.41 -4.09 -27.92
C ASP A 138 29.71 -4.06 -29.29
N PRO A 139 28.86 -3.07 -29.60
CA PRO A 139 28.47 -2.82 -30.98
C PRO A 139 29.60 -2.03 -31.66
N VAL A 140 30.56 -2.73 -32.26
CA VAL A 140 31.48 -2.08 -33.20
C VAL A 140 30.68 -1.67 -34.44
N SER A 141 30.56 -0.36 -34.63
CA SER A 141 30.01 0.20 -35.86
C SER A 141 31.03 0.05 -36.98
N SER A 142 30.65 -0.57 -38.11
CA SER A 142 31.31 -0.34 -39.39
C SER A 142 30.34 -0.53 -40.59
N VAL A 143 30.03 0.63 -41.19
CA VAL A 143 29.64 1.02 -42.56
C VAL A 143 29.59 -0.13 -43.61
N THR A 144 28.59 -0.24 -44.52
CA THR A 144 28.54 0.44 -45.85
C THR A 144 27.24 0.04 -46.61
N PRO A 145 26.66 0.89 -47.50
CA PRO A 145 25.36 0.67 -48.12
C PRO A 145 25.44 -0.04 -49.49
N THR A 146 24.40 -0.79 -49.85
CA THR A 146 24.19 -1.29 -51.23
C THR A 146 22.72 -1.17 -51.64
N THR A 147 22.54 -0.59 -52.83
CA THR A 147 21.32 -0.13 -53.49
C THR A 147 20.68 -1.17 -54.43
N LEU A 148 19.45 -0.87 -54.88
CA LEU A 148 18.72 -1.36 -56.09
C LEU A 148 18.02 -2.73 -55.94
N SER A 149 16.81 -3.01 -56.44
CA SER A 149 15.74 -2.30 -57.19
C SER A 149 14.53 -3.24 -57.21
N THR A 150 13.29 -2.76 -57.12
CA THR A 150 12.11 -3.54 -57.57
C THR A 150 11.09 -2.64 -58.27
N SER A 151 10.76 -3.04 -59.49
CA SER A 151 9.95 -2.40 -60.51
C SER A 151 8.45 -2.29 -60.18
N SER A 152 7.83 -1.17 -60.62
CA SER A 152 6.39 -1.01 -60.81
C SER A 152 5.87 -1.87 -61.98
N PRO A 153 4.54 -2.09 -62.06
CA PRO A 153 3.78 -1.25 -63.00
C PRO A 153 2.41 -0.78 -62.48
N SER A 154 2.00 0.37 -63.02
CA SER A 154 0.70 1.04 -62.88
C SER A 154 -0.32 0.54 -63.93
N VAL A 155 -1.59 0.38 -63.55
CA VAL A 155 -2.74 0.47 -64.47
C VAL A 155 -3.93 1.12 -63.75
N SER A 156 -4.47 2.17 -64.37
CA SER A 156 -5.64 2.97 -63.96
C SER A 156 -6.97 2.37 -64.42
N GLY A 157 -8.08 2.65 -63.70
CA GLY A 157 -9.45 2.43 -64.19
C GLY A 157 -10.55 2.66 -63.14
N MET A 158 -11.28 3.76 -63.28
CA MET A 158 -12.43 4.32 -62.50
C MET A 158 -13.77 3.87 -63.16
N PRO A 159 -15.01 4.19 -62.66
CA PRO A 159 -15.75 4.02 -61.39
C PRO A 159 -17.09 3.21 -61.59
N PRO A 160 -18.16 3.19 -60.73
CA PRO A 160 -19.03 4.33 -60.35
C PRO A 160 -19.70 4.34 -58.92
N THR A 161 -20.02 5.56 -58.45
CA THR A 161 -21.21 6.06 -57.68
C THR A 161 -21.82 5.28 -56.51
N THR A 162 -21.95 5.93 -55.32
CA THR A 162 -23.21 6.53 -54.76
C THR A 162 -22.98 7.07 -53.34
N PRO A 163 -23.39 8.31 -52.99
CA PRO A 163 -23.37 8.85 -51.63
C PRO A 163 -24.73 8.65 -50.93
N THR A 164 -24.71 8.16 -49.68
CA THR A 164 -25.93 8.07 -48.83
C THR A 164 -26.03 9.30 -47.92
N ASN A 165 -27.15 9.99 -48.05
CA ASN A 165 -27.55 11.18 -47.30
C ASN A 165 -28.12 10.85 -45.90
N THR A 166 -27.64 11.58 -44.89
CA THR A 166 -28.36 12.18 -43.72
C THR A 166 -29.11 11.30 -42.69
N PRO A 167 -29.34 11.74 -41.42
CA PRO A 167 -29.29 13.12 -40.92
C PRO A 167 -28.46 13.37 -39.64
N LYS A 168 -27.90 14.59 -39.57
CA LYS A 168 -27.41 15.23 -38.34
C LYS A 168 -28.61 15.61 -37.47
N LEU A 169 -28.70 15.06 -36.27
CA LEU A 169 -29.57 15.59 -35.22
C LEU A 169 -28.90 16.80 -34.57
N SER A 170 -29.43 17.98 -34.88
CA SER A 170 -29.25 19.20 -34.11
C SER A 170 -30.09 19.12 -32.83
N ILE A 171 -29.43 19.09 -31.66
CA ILE A 171 -30.12 19.38 -30.40
C ILE A 171 -29.60 20.70 -29.84
N ASN A 172 -30.59 21.55 -29.56
CA ASN A 172 -30.50 22.96 -29.22
C ASN A 172 -29.84 23.23 -27.87
N ARG A 173 -29.24 24.42 -27.79
CA ARG A 173 -28.59 25.04 -26.65
C ARG A 173 -29.61 25.78 -25.79
N THR A 174 -29.89 25.32 -24.56
CA THR A 174 -30.47 26.01 -23.36
C THR A 174 -31.03 24.91 -22.45
N LEU A 175 -30.71 24.72 -21.16
CA LEU A 175 -30.43 25.59 -20.03
C LEU A 175 -29.42 24.88 -19.10
N ILE A 176 -28.22 25.44 -18.87
CA ILE A 176 -27.39 25.07 -17.71
C ILE A 176 -27.67 26.11 -16.64
N ALA A 177 -28.57 25.78 -15.73
CA ALA A 177 -28.71 26.45 -14.44
C ALA A 177 -29.35 25.45 -13.48
N ALA A 178 -28.56 24.95 -12.51
CA ALA A 178 -28.95 24.41 -11.20
C ALA A 178 -28.19 23.15 -10.72
N ILE A 179 -26.87 22.99 -10.95
CA ILE A 179 -26.05 22.03 -10.13
C ILE A 179 -24.63 22.56 -9.86
N ALA A 180 -24.45 23.86 -9.60
CA ALA A 180 -23.14 24.42 -9.23
C ALA A 180 -23.08 25.03 -7.81
N GLY A 181 -24.21 25.18 -7.11
CA GLY A 181 -24.24 25.79 -5.77
C GLY A 181 -24.06 24.82 -4.59
N GLY A 182 -24.38 23.54 -4.77
CA GLY A 182 -24.43 22.58 -3.65
C GLY A 182 -23.08 21.96 -3.27
N VAL A 183 -22.18 21.77 -4.25
CA VAL A 183 -20.93 21.03 -4.02
C VAL A 183 -19.94 21.85 -3.20
N ALA A 184 -19.81 23.15 -3.49
CA ALA A 184 -18.93 24.04 -2.71
C ALA A 184 -19.39 24.19 -1.26
N GLY A 185 -20.70 24.32 -1.03
CA GLY A 185 -21.27 24.40 0.33
C GLY A 185 -21.17 23.08 1.10
N GLY A 186 -21.43 21.95 0.42
CA GLY A 186 -21.32 20.62 1.02
C GLY A 186 -19.89 20.27 1.42
N VAL A 187 -18.91 20.55 0.56
CA VAL A 187 -17.49 20.32 0.86
C VAL A 187 -17.04 21.18 2.05
N LEU A 188 -17.43 22.45 2.10
CA LEU A 188 -17.09 23.33 3.22
C LEU A 188 -17.71 22.84 4.54
N LEU A 189 -18.98 22.40 4.51
CA LEU A 189 -19.65 21.88 5.71
C LEU A 189 -19.03 20.56 6.20
N VAL A 190 -18.66 19.66 5.30
CA VAL A 190 -17.98 18.40 5.64
C VAL A 190 -16.60 18.66 6.26
N LEU A 191 -15.83 19.61 5.70
CA LEU A 191 -14.52 19.98 6.26
C LEU A 191 -14.66 20.61 7.65
N LEU A 192 -15.67 21.45 7.89
CA LEU A 192 -15.93 22.05 9.20
C LEU A 192 -16.34 21.00 10.24
N VAL A 193 -17.20 20.05 9.88
CA VAL A 193 -17.60 18.94 10.77
C VAL A 193 -16.40 18.05 11.10
N PHE A 194 -15.57 17.71 10.10
CA PHE A 194 -14.36 16.92 10.31
C PHE A 194 -13.38 17.63 11.24
N PHE A 195 -13.12 18.92 11.00
CA PHE A 195 -12.25 19.73 11.86
C PHE A 195 -12.77 19.80 13.30
N PHE A 196 -14.08 20.00 13.50
CA PHE A 196 -14.68 20.03 14.82
C PHE A 196 -14.54 18.68 15.56
N VAL A 197 -14.83 17.56 14.90
CA VAL A 197 -14.67 16.20 15.47
C VAL A 197 -13.20 15.92 15.80
N PHE A 198 -12.28 16.30 14.92
CA PHE A 198 -10.84 16.14 15.14
C PHE A 198 -10.36 16.94 16.36
N CYS A 199 -10.72 18.23 16.45
CA CYS A 199 -10.40 19.07 17.59
C CYS A 199 -11.01 18.56 18.90
N TYR A 200 -12.25 18.06 18.85
CA TYR A 200 -12.93 17.49 20.01
C TYR A 200 -12.25 16.20 20.50
N ARG A 201 -11.90 15.28 19.59
CA ARG A 201 -11.14 14.07 19.91
C ARG A 201 -9.76 14.39 20.46
N ARG A 202 -9.08 15.40 19.90
CA ARG A 202 -7.77 15.85 20.38
C ARG A 202 -7.85 16.47 21.77
N LYS A 203 -8.86 17.31 22.06
CA LYS A 203 -9.07 17.86 23.42
C LYS A 203 -9.39 16.79 24.46
N ARG A 204 -10.19 15.76 24.11
CA ARG A 204 -10.45 14.62 25.00
C ARG A 204 -9.18 13.80 25.31
N ARG A 205 -8.22 13.74 24.38
CA ARG A 205 -6.90 13.13 24.66
C ARG A 205 -6.08 13.95 25.68
N PHE A 206 -6.20 15.27 25.67
CA PHE A 206 -5.51 16.14 26.64
C PHE A 206 -6.16 16.15 28.04
N GLN A 207 -7.47 16.00 28.16
CA GLN A 207 -8.13 15.95 29.48
C GLN A 207 -7.84 14.66 30.26
N LYS A 208 -7.48 13.56 29.58
CA LYS A 208 -7.03 12.34 30.26
C LYS A 208 -5.61 12.42 30.81
N ALA A 209 -4.84 13.46 30.47
CA ALA A 209 -3.49 13.68 30.98
C ALA A 209 -3.42 14.62 32.21
N ALA A 210 -4.53 15.23 32.63
CA ALA A 210 -4.56 16.23 33.70
C ALA A 210 -5.26 15.77 35.00
N PHE A 211 -5.75 14.52 35.08
CA PHE A 211 -6.42 13.97 36.28
C PHE A 211 -5.67 12.78 36.91
N GLY A 212 -4.38 12.62 36.58
CA GLY A 212 -3.55 11.50 37.03
C GLY A 212 -2.30 11.91 37.79
N SER A 213 -2.36 12.92 38.68
CA SER A 213 -1.26 13.18 39.62
C SER A 213 -1.73 13.88 40.88
N SER A 214 -2.40 13.15 41.78
CA SER A 214 -2.49 13.55 43.18
C SER A 214 -2.95 12.38 44.04
N THR A 215 -2.01 11.54 44.45
CA THR A 215 -2.04 10.84 45.75
C THR A 215 -0.61 10.42 46.11
N HIS A 216 0.05 11.27 46.90
CA HIS A 216 1.13 10.88 47.82
C HIS A 216 0.44 10.52 49.16
N PRO A 217 0.82 9.41 49.80
CA PRO A 217 0.97 9.49 51.25
C PRO A 217 2.31 8.92 51.70
N ASP A 218 3.03 9.75 52.45
CA ASP A 218 4.17 9.38 53.28
C ASP A 218 3.76 8.33 54.32
N GLY A 219 4.46 7.21 54.32
CA GLY A 219 4.45 6.22 55.39
C GLY A 219 5.79 6.23 56.09
N SER A 220 5.82 6.86 57.26
CA SER A 220 6.95 7.04 58.17
C SER A 220 7.63 5.72 58.60
N CYS A 221 8.95 5.60 58.38
CA CYS A 221 9.81 4.72 59.18
C CYS A 221 10.40 5.52 60.34
N GLU A 222 9.77 5.45 61.52
CA GLU A 222 10.42 5.86 62.76
C GLU A 222 11.21 4.70 63.37
N HIS A 223 12.50 4.97 63.57
CA HIS A 223 13.39 4.27 64.47
C HIS A 223 12.91 4.44 65.93
N ARG A 224 12.75 3.35 66.68
CA ARG A 224 12.91 3.41 68.14
C ARG A 224 13.64 2.18 68.68
N VAL A 225 14.58 2.49 69.56
CA VAL A 225 15.69 1.68 70.04
C VAL A 225 15.44 1.32 71.52
N LEU A 226 15.85 0.11 71.90
CA LEU A 226 16.23 -0.43 73.22
C LEU A 226 15.20 -0.99 74.25
N ASN A 227 15.49 -2.26 74.60
CA ASN A 227 15.74 -2.84 75.93
C ASN A 227 14.64 -3.56 76.76
N SER A 228 15.07 -4.78 77.17
CA SER A 228 15.04 -5.38 78.51
C SER A 228 14.09 -6.56 78.80
N ALA A 229 14.73 -7.75 78.89
CA ALA A 229 14.60 -8.85 79.86
C ALA A 229 13.31 -9.07 80.69
N CYS A 230 12.82 -10.33 80.73
CA CYS A 230 12.79 -11.18 81.94
C CYS A 230 12.20 -12.58 81.70
N HIS A 231 12.81 -13.56 82.40
CA HIS A 231 12.37 -14.90 82.82
C HIS A 231 12.02 -15.98 81.78
#